data_AF-A0A8H8S9S2-F1
#
_entry.id   AF-A0A8H8S9S2-F1
#
_cell.length_a   1.000
_cell.length_b   1.000
_cell.length_c   1.000
_cell.angle_alpha   90.00
_cell.angle_beta   90.00
_cell.angle_gamma   90.00
#
_symmetry.space_group_name_H-M   'P 1'
#
loop_
_entity.id
_entity.type
_entity.pdbx_description
1 polymer ?
#
loop_
_entity_poly.entity_id
_entity_poly.type
_entity_poly.pdbx_seq_one_letter_code
_entity_poly.pdbx_strand_id
1 'polypeptide(L)'
;MPETYTIIIRGEKFVLSQAQVEYDSPNYFTACFLGEFTESQSRALELSRDPELFKIVLDYLSGYEVLPLHKSAIPKRMSSQAALRNLLADAEFYQLDELIDQVNSAIEEQTSVKPPYLSPYVLLCMV
;
A
#
# COMPACT_ATOMS: atom_id res chain seq x y z
N MET A 1 25.90 -14.49 -3.42
CA MET A 1 25.22 -13.19 -3.54
C MET A 1 23.83 -13.37 -2.95
N PRO A 2 23.25 -12.38 -2.25
CA PRO A 2 21.88 -12.52 -1.73
C PRO A 2 20.91 -12.75 -2.88
N GLU A 3 19.89 -13.57 -2.64
CA GLU A 3 18.86 -13.88 -3.61
C GLU A 3 17.98 -12.64 -3.85
N THR A 4 17.75 -12.32 -5.13
CA THR A 4 16.97 -11.15 -5.56
C THR A 4 15.90 -11.54 -6.57
N TYR A 5 14.74 -10.92 -6.43
CA TYR A 5 13.55 -11.12 -7.24
C TYR A 5 13.22 -9.81 -7.98
N THR A 6 12.78 -9.91 -9.23
CA THR A 6 12.43 -8.75 -10.06
C THR A 6 10.92 -8.69 -10.23
N ILE A 7 10.33 -7.53 -9.99
CA ILE A 7 8.94 -7.23 -10.32
C ILE A 7 8.94 -6.16 -11.40
N ILE A 8 8.20 -6.39 -12.48
CA ILE A 8 8.09 -5.50 -13.62
C ILE A 8 6.66 -4.95 -13.66
N ILE A 9 6.49 -3.66 -13.37
CA ILE A 9 5.19 -2.99 -13.40
C ILE A 9 5.14 -2.05 -14.61
N ARG A 10 4.36 -2.41 -15.64
CA ARG A 10 4.25 -1.64 -16.90
C ARG A 10 5.61 -1.24 -17.51
N GLY A 11 6.58 -2.14 -17.45
CA GLY A 11 7.94 -1.93 -17.94
C GLY A 11 8.93 -1.30 -16.95
N GLU A 12 8.49 -0.79 -15.79
CA GLU A 12 9.37 -0.32 -14.71
C GLU A 12 9.80 -1.51 -13.84
N LYS A 13 11.11 -1.64 -13.61
CA LYS A 13 11.70 -2.77 -12.88
C LYS A 13 11.97 -2.41 -11.43
N PHE A 14 11.51 -3.25 -10.52
CA PHE A 14 11.76 -3.18 -9.09
C PHE A 14 12.48 -4.46 -8.65
N VAL A 15 13.54 -4.32 -7.88
CA VAL A 15 14.33 -5.46 -7.39
C VAL A 15 14.10 -5.58 -5.89
N LEU A 16 13.65 -6.76 -5.47
CA LEU A 16 13.35 -7.09 -4.09
C LEU A 16 14.32 -8.16 -3.58
N SER A 17 14.68 -8.06 -2.31
CA SER A 17 15.34 -9.13 -1.56
C SER A 17 14.33 -10.17 -1.09
N GLN A 18 14.81 -11.35 -0.68
CA GLN A 18 13.97 -12.37 -0.05
C GLN A 18 13.21 -11.84 1.17
N ALA A 19 13.87 -11.07 2.04
CA ALA A 19 13.23 -10.50 3.23
C ALA A 19 12.05 -9.57 2.89
N GLN A 20 12.15 -8.81 1.79
CA GLN A 20 11.05 -7.95 1.33
C GLN A 20 9.89 -8.79 0.75
N VAL A 21 10.19 -9.88 0.06
CA VAL A 21 9.17 -10.82 -0.44
C VAL A 21 8.41 -11.46 0.73
N GLU A 22 9.10 -11.81 1.80
CA GLU A 22 8.55 -12.50 2.98
C GLU A 22 7.90 -11.58 4.02
N TYR A 23 8.02 -10.25 3.88
CA TYR A 23 7.68 -9.29 4.94
C TYR A 23 6.26 -9.44 5.49
N ASP A 24 5.26 -9.46 4.62
CA ASP A 24 3.84 -9.68 4.95
C ASP A 24 3.41 -11.04 4.39
N SER A 25 4.08 -12.11 4.82
CA SER A 25 3.83 -13.46 4.32
C SER A 25 2.72 -14.15 5.13
N PRO A 26 1.84 -14.95 4.51
CA PRO A 26 1.83 -15.31 3.09
C PRO A 26 1.24 -14.20 2.22
N ASN A 27 1.87 -13.94 1.08
CA ASN A 27 1.38 -13.00 0.06
C ASN A 27 1.59 -13.52 -1.36
N TYR A 28 1.07 -12.79 -2.34
CA TYR A 28 1.18 -13.12 -3.75
C TYR A 28 2.64 -13.32 -4.21
N PHE A 29 3.58 -12.51 -3.74
CA PHE A 29 4.99 -12.63 -4.12
C PHE A 29 5.64 -13.89 -3.54
N THR A 30 5.33 -14.26 -2.30
CA THR A 30 5.82 -15.53 -1.71
C THR A 30 5.30 -16.72 -2.49
N ALA A 31 4.04 -16.71 -2.91
CA ALA A 31 3.45 -17.76 -3.74
C ALA A 31 4.15 -17.85 -5.11
N CYS A 32 4.40 -16.70 -5.75
CA CYS A 32 5.04 -16.64 -7.06
C CYS A 32 6.53 -17.01 -7.03
N PHE A 33 7.29 -16.54 -6.05
CA PHE A 33 8.76 -16.65 -6.06
C PHE A 33 9.32 -17.79 -5.21
N LEU A 34 8.61 -18.19 -4.15
CA LEU A 34 9.08 -19.17 -3.17
C LEU A 34 8.27 -20.47 -3.20
N GLY A 35 7.20 -20.52 -3.98
CA GLY A 35 6.36 -21.71 -4.14
C GLY A 35 7.07 -22.87 -4.85
N GLU A 36 6.51 -24.08 -4.73
CA GLU A 36 7.09 -25.31 -5.31
C GLU A 36 6.80 -25.52 -6.81
N PHE A 37 6.02 -24.63 -7.44
CA PHE A 37 5.60 -24.77 -8.83
C PHE A 37 6.67 -24.31 -9.83
N THR A 38 6.71 -24.89 -11.03
CA THR A 38 7.70 -24.56 -12.08
C THR A 38 7.73 -23.08 -12.49
N GLU A 39 6.65 -22.34 -12.28
CA GLU A 39 6.56 -20.90 -12.52
C GLU A 39 7.39 -20.07 -11.51
N SER A 40 7.71 -20.62 -10.33
CA SER A 40 8.59 -19.99 -9.33
C SER A 40 10.07 -20.05 -9.68
N GLN A 41 10.44 -20.77 -10.75
CA GLN A 41 11.82 -20.78 -11.26
C GLN A 41 12.20 -19.45 -11.92
N SER A 42 11.21 -18.65 -12.33
CA SER A 42 11.46 -17.32 -12.89
C SER A 42 11.58 -16.31 -11.75
N ARG A 43 12.77 -15.72 -11.60
CA ARG A 43 13.03 -14.65 -10.63
C ARG A 43 12.46 -13.29 -11.09
N ALA A 44 11.48 -13.30 -11.99
CA ALA A 44 10.89 -12.12 -12.60
C ALA A 44 9.37 -12.26 -12.73
N LEU A 45 8.63 -11.29 -12.23
CA LEU A 45 7.17 -11.26 -12.28
C LEU A 45 6.70 -9.98 -12.98
N GLU A 46 5.92 -10.11 -14.05
CA GLU A 46 5.37 -8.95 -14.77
C GLU A 46 3.90 -8.74 -14.43
N LEU A 47 3.55 -7.51 -14.06
CA LEU A 47 2.21 -7.15 -13.60
C LEU A 47 1.73 -5.84 -14.23
N SER A 48 0.42 -5.80 -14.49
CA SER A 48 -0.27 -4.65 -15.06
C SER A 48 -0.82 -3.69 -14.01
N ARG A 49 -0.10 -3.49 -12.89
CA ARG A 49 -0.45 -2.54 -11.81
C ARG A 49 0.11 -1.16 -12.07
N ASP A 50 -0.07 -0.23 -11.13
CA ASP A 50 0.44 1.12 -11.25
C ASP A 50 1.83 1.27 -10.64
N PRO A 51 2.85 1.71 -11.41
CA PRO A 51 4.23 1.77 -10.89
C PRO A 51 4.45 2.87 -9.85
N GLU A 52 3.66 3.95 -9.85
CA GLU A 52 3.80 4.99 -8.83
C GLU A 52 3.18 4.55 -7.49
N LEU A 53 2.06 3.82 -7.51
CA LEU A 53 1.51 3.21 -6.29
C LEU A 53 2.38 2.05 -5.79
N PHE A 54 2.97 1.27 -6.70
CA PHE A 54 3.86 0.18 -6.31
C PHE A 54 5.08 0.65 -5.52
N LYS A 55 5.52 1.91 -5.67
CA LYS A 55 6.59 2.48 -4.83
C LYS A 55 6.20 2.55 -3.36
N ILE A 56 4.93 2.84 -3.07
CA ILE A 56 4.40 2.83 -1.70
C ILE A 56 4.39 1.40 -1.17
N VAL A 57 3.96 0.43 -1.98
CA VAL A 57 4.00 -0.99 -1.62
C VAL A 57 5.45 -1.45 -1.36
N LEU A 58 6.41 -0.99 -2.17
CA LEU A 58 7.82 -1.32 -1.98
C LEU A 58 8.39 -0.74 -0.68
N ASP A 59 8.04 0.50 -0.34
CA ASP A 59 8.42 1.10 0.94
C ASP A 59 7.82 0.29 2.12
N TYR A 60 6.56 -0.12 2.01
CA TYR A 60 5.90 -0.99 2.98
C TYR A 60 6.62 -2.34 3.14
N LEU A 61 6.92 -3.03 2.03
CA LEU A 61 7.67 -4.30 2.05
C LEU A 61 9.10 -4.14 2.56
N SER A 62 9.62 -2.91 2.62
CA SER A 62 10.91 -2.58 3.22
C SER A 62 10.81 -2.30 4.72
N GLY A 63 9.62 -2.44 5.32
CA GLY A 63 9.34 -2.22 6.74
C GLY A 63 9.09 -0.76 7.13
N TYR A 64 8.86 0.13 6.16
CA TYR A 64 8.52 1.52 6.46
C TYR A 64 7.03 1.70 6.75
N GLU A 65 6.72 2.61 7.67
CA GLU A 65 5.36 3.08 7.90
C GLU A 65 4.92 3.96 6.73
N VAL A 66 3.91 3.53 5.98
CA VAL A 66 3.43 4.21 4.76
C VAL A 66 2.15 5.02 4.98
N LEU A 67 1.46 4.82 6.10
CA LEU A 67 0.26 5.56 6.48
C LEU A 67 0.53 6.49 7.67
N PRO A 68 -0.12 7.67 7.72
CA PRO A 68 -0.98 8.25 6.69
C PRO A 68 -0.19 8.64 5.43
N LEU A 69 -0.80 8.50 4.25
CA LEU A 69 -0.11 8.80 2.99
C LEU A 69 0.41 10.24 2.95
N HIS A 70 1.74 10.39 2.84
CA HIS A 70 2.34 11.69 2.66
C HIS A 70 1.98 12.29 1.29
N LYS A 71 1.74 13.60 1.23
CA LYS A 71 1.31 14.29 -0.01
C LYS A 71 2.27 14.12 -1.18
N SER A 72 3.56 13.93 -0.91
CA SER A 72 4.58 13.71 -1.95
C SER A 72 4.60 12.28 -2.49
N ALA A 73 4.09 11.31 -1.74
CA ALA A 73 4.01 9.91 -2.17
C ALA A 73 2.78 9.65 -3.04
N ILE A 74 1.75 10.50 -2.93
CA ILE A 74 0.55 10.42 -3.75
C ILE A 74 0.88 10.79 -5.20
N PRO A 75 0.57 9.93 -6.18
CA PRO A 75 0.78 10.26 -7.58
C PRO A 75 -0.01 11.51 -7.98
N LYS A 76 0.60 12.43 -8.74
CA LYS A 76 0.01 13.75 -9.07
C LYS A 76 -1.37 13.69 -9.74
N ARG A 77 -1.68 12.55 -10.37
CA ARG A 77 -2.95 12.29 -11.06
C ARG A 77 -4.07 11.81 -10.13
N MET A 78 -3.82 11.65 -8.83
CA MET A 78 -4.77 11.11 -7.85
C MET A 78 -5.00 12.09 -6.69
N SER A 79 -6.22 12.09 -6.16
CA SER A 79 -6.49 12.68 -4.84
C SER A 79 -6.05 11.73 -3.72
N SER A 80 -5.89 12.23 -2.49
CA SER A 80 -5.55 11.39 -1.32
C SER A 80 -6.53 10.23 -1.13
N GLN A 81 -7.83 10.49 -1.29
CA GLN A 81 -8.86 9.45 -1.17
C GLN A 81 -8.79 8.41 -2.30
N ALA A 82 -8.49 8.83 -3.53
CA ALA A 82 -8.30 7.91 -4.64
C ALA A 82 -7.03 7.06 -4.46
N ALA A 83 -5.96 7.67 -3.96
CA ALA A 83 -4.71 6.96 -3.67
C ALA A 83 -4.90 5.87 -2.62
N LEU A 84 -5.64 6.14 -1.53
CA LEU A 84 -5.95 5.12 -0.51
C LEU A 84 -6.79 3.97 -1.07
N ARG A 85 -7.86 4.27 -1.83
CA ARG A 85 -8.70 3.21 -2.42
C ARG A 85 -7.94 2.37 -3.44
N ASN A 86 -7.05 2.99 -4.23
CA ASN A 86 -6.25 2.26 -5.19
C ASN A 86 -5.13 1.47 -4.51
N LEU A 87 -4.52 2.00 -3.45
CA LEU A 87 -3.56 1.28 -2.63
C LEU A 87 -4.21 0.07 -1.95
N LEU A 88 -5.45 0.20 -1.46
CA LEU A 88 -6.22 -0.91 -0.93
C LEU A 88 -6.43 -2.00 -2.00
N ALA A 89 -6.87 -1.61 -3.20
CA ALA A 89 -7.08 -2.56 -4.29
C ALA A 89 -5.78 -3.28 -4.73
N ASP A 90 -4.64 -2.58 -4.70
CA ASP A 90 -3.33 -3.18 -4.96
C ASP A 90 -2.89 -4.09 -3.80
N ALA A 91 -3.11 -3.70 -2.54
CA ALA A 91 -2.82 -4.52 -1.36
C ALA A 91 -3.64 -5.82 -1.35
N GLU A 92 -4.94 -5.75 -1.69
CA GLU A 92 -5.81 -6.92 -1.88
C GLU A 92 -5.30 -7.83 -3.01
N PHE A 93 -4.88 -7.25 -4.14
CA PHE A 93 -4.31 -8.01 -5.25
C PHE A 93 -3.02 -8.72 -4.84
N TYR A 94 -2.16 -8.06 -4.08
CA TYR A 94 -0.91 -8.62 -3.58
C TYR A 94 -1.09 -9.53 -2.37
N GLN A 95 -2.29 -9.59 -1.79
CA GLN A 95 -2.60 -10.36 -0.57
C GLN A 95 -1.69 -9.93 0.59
N LEU A 96 -1.59 -8.61 0.82
CA LEU A 96 -0.83 -8.01 1.91
C LEU A 96 -1.80 -7.69 3.05
N ASP A 97 -2.15 -8.71 3.84
CA ASP A 97 -3.22 -8.65 4.84
C ASP A 97 -2.99 -7.54 5.88
N GLU A 98 -1.76 -7.37 6.37
CA GLU A 98 -1.47 -6.32 7.33
C GLU A 98 -1.59 -4.92 6.68
N LEU A 99 -1.15 -4.76 5.42
CA LEU A 99 -1.34 -3.49 4.70
C LEU A 99 -2.83 -3.19 4.45
N ILE A 100 -3.64 -4.22 4.14
CA ILE A 100 -5.09 -4.08 3.95
C ILE A 100 -5.73 -3.52 5.23
N ASP A 101 -5.40 -4.09 6.40
CA ASP A 101 -5.91 -3.64 7.69
C ASP A 101 -5.50 -2.20 8.02
N GLN A 102 -4.24 -1.85 7.76
CA GLN A 102 -3.73 -0.49 7.95
C GLN A 102 -4.48 0.52 7.06
N VAL A 103 -4.71 0.19 5.79
CA VAL A 103 -5.39 1.08 4.84
C VAL A 103 -6.87 1.24 5.19
N ASN A 104 -7.56 0.15 5.58
CA ASN A 104 -8.95 0.21 6.04
C ASN A 104 -9.10 1.11 7.26
N SER A 105 -8.22 0.95 8.26
CA SER A 105 -8.19 1.79 9.46
C SER A 105 -8.02 3.28 9.11
N ALA A 106 -7.08 3.59 8.20
CA ALA A 106 -6.85 4.96 7.75
C ALA A 106 -8.02 5.57 6.95
N ILE A 107 -8.80 4.75 6.25
CA ILE A 107 -10.03 5.17 5.57
C ILE A 107 -11.13 5.48 6.61
N GLU A 108 -11.31 4.63 7.61
CA GLU A 108 -12.30 4.82 8.68
C GLU A 108 -12.04 6.11 9.46
N GLU A 109 -10.78 6.38 9.83
CA GLU A 109 -10.37 7.61 10.52
C GLU A 109 -10.71 8.89 9.72
N GLN A 110 -10.68 8.83 8.39
CA GLN A 110 -11.08 9.95 7.53
C GLN A 110 -12.60 10.15 7.43
N THR A 111 -13.38 9.11 7.71
CA THR A 111 -14.85 9.18 7.73
C THR A 111 -15.43 9.59 9.07
N SER A 112 -14.67 9.45 10.16
CA SER A 112 -15.03 9.94 11.50
C SER A 112 -14.88 11.46 11.60
N VAL A 113 -15.82 12.17 10.97
CA VAL A 113 -15.99 13.61 11.13
C VAL A 113 -16.38 13.88 12.59
N LYS A 114 -15.47 14.46 13.39
CA LYS A 114 -15.83 15.08 14.68
C LYS A 114 -16.96 16.09 14.42
N PRO A 115 -18.07 16.07 15.18
CA PRO A 115 -19.15 17.03 15.01
C PRO A 115 -18.59 18.46 15.11
N PRO A 116 -19.16 19.44 14.39
CA PRO A 116 -18.70 20.82 14.50
C PRO A 116 -18.75 21.21 15.98
N TYR A 117 -17.59 21.52 16.54
CA TYR A 117 -17.50 22.09 17.88
C TYR A 117 -18.44 23.29 17.93
N LEU A 118 -19.59 23.14 18.59
CA LEU A 118 -20.37 24.28 19.02
C LEU A 118 -19.48 25.03 20.00
N SER A 119 -18.88 26.12 19.53
CA SER A 119 -18.11 27.02 20.36
C SER A 119 -18.98 27.46 21.53
N PRO A 120 -18.51 27.35 22.79
CA PRO A 120 -19.27 27.84 23.95
C PRO A 120 -19.57 29.34 23.90
N TYR A 121 -18.96 30.10 22.98
CA TYR A 121 -19.25 31.51 22.76
C TYR A 121 -20.57 31.79 22.03
N VAL A 122 -21.17 30.82 21.32
CA VAL A 122 -22.43 31.05 20.60
C VAL A 122 -23.64 31.06 21.54
N LEU A 123 -23.53 30.46 22.72
CA LEU A 123 -24.63 30.40 23.69
C LEU A 123 -24.83 31.71 24.47
N LEU A 124 -23.89 32.67 24.39
CA LEU A 124 -23.95 33.93 25.14
C LEU A 124 -24.68 35.06 24.41
N CYS A 125 -25.08 34.87 23.14
CA CYS A 125 -25.75 35.91 22.34
C CYS A 125 -27.28 35.76 22.25
N MET A 126 -27.89 34.84 23.00
CA MET A 126 -29.34 34.60 23.00
C MET A 126 -30.04 34.98 24.33
N VAL A 127 -29.41 35.82 25.16
CA VAL A 127 -30.02 36.36 26.39
C VAL A 127 -30.16 37.86 26.29
#